data_AF-A0A8C1RTY5-F1
#
_entry.id   AF-A0A8C1RTY5-F1
#
_cell.length_a   1.000
_cell.length_b   1.000
_cell.length_c   1.000
_cell.angle_alpha   90.00
_cell.angle_beta   90.00
_cell.angle_gamma   90.00
#
_symmetry.space_group_name_H-M   'P 1'
#
loop_
_entity.id
_entity.type
_entity.pdbx_description
1 polymer ?
#
loop_
_entity_poly.entity_id
_entity_poly.type
_entity_poly.pdbx_seq_one_letter_code
_entity_poly.pdbx_strand_id
1 'polypeptide(L)'
;ISRKGACDLYTTELPNARKRALLIHCLGAEGQRLFYTLTVSDQGDDTYASALSAIREFFVPKVNVVAERYRFRQRSQRAGETTDQYVAALRELAATCEFGAMEDEMIRDQLVEKTNSSRIRERLLLEVPLDLKKAVTVARQIETATAEAKAMIAYVQCPYYRCPFTLDLSVKHPFHHRNSV
;
A
#
# COMPACT_ATOMS: atom_id res chain seq x y z
N ILE A 1 29.25 17.60 -24.80
CA ILE A 1 29.02 16.77 -26.01
C ILE A 1 27.96 15.74 -25.66
N SER A 2 26.76 15.99 -26.16
CA SER A 2 25.51 15.31 -25.79
C SER A 2 25.45 13.93 -26.45
N ARG A 3 25.36 12.86 -25.67
CA ARG A 3 25.00 11.52 -26.18
C ARG A 3 23.47 11.45 -26.31
N LYS A 4 22.93 12.10 -27.32
CA LYS A 4 21.58 11.84 -27.87
C LYS A 4 21.78 11.54 -29.35
N GLY A 5 21.59 10.29 -29.76
CA GLY A 5 21.66 9.92 -31.16
C GLY A 5 22.15 8.50 -31.38
N ALA A 6 21.29 7.52 -31.15
CA ALA A 6 21.48 6.17 -31.69
C ALA A 6 20.20 5.30 -31.76
N CYS A 7 18.98 5.84 -31.53
CA CYS A 7 17.76 5.02 -31.64
C CYS A 7 16.69 5.55 -32.60
N ASP A 8 16.91 6.67 -33.29
CA ASP A 8 15.86 7.34 -34.07
C ASP A 8 16.04 7.22 -35.59
N LEU A 9 16.75 6.20 -36.10
CA LEU A 9 17.12 6.13 -37.52
C LEU A 9 16.53 4.97 -38.36
N TYR A 10 15.51 4.23 -37.89
CA TYR A 10 14.84 3.26 -38.78
C TYR A 10 13.37 2.94 -38.47
N THR A 11 12.58 3.89 -37.94
CA THR A 11 11.11 3.81 -38.12
C THR A 11 10.72 4.48 -39.43
N THR A 12 11.36 4.10 -40.53
CA THR A 12 10.79 4.30 -41.87
C THR A 12 9.41 3.66 -41.89
N GLU A 13 8.39 4.41 -42.30
CA GLU A 13 7.00 3.99 -42.26
C GLU A 13 6.77 2.69 -43.06
N LEU A 14 6.87 1.55 -42.37
CA LEU A 14 6.50 0.26 -42.93
C LEU A 14 5.01 0.31 -43.32
N PRO A 15 4.65 -0.16 -44.53
CA PRO A 15 3.25 -0.28 -44.93
C PRO A 15 2.48 -1.08 -43.87
N ASN A 16 1.23 -0.68 -43.59
CA ASN A 16 0.42 -1.28 -42.52
C ASN A 16 0.28 -2.81 -42.67
N ALA A 17 0.22 -3.31 -43.90
CA ALA A 17 0.21 -4.74 -44.20
C ALA A 17 1.48 -5.45 -43.67
N ARG A 18 2.67 -4.84 -43.85
CA ARG A 18 3.94 -5.41 -43.38
C ARG A 18 4.09 -5.29 -41.86
N LYS A 19 3.63 -4.20 -41.25
CA LYS A 19 3.56 -4.07 -39.78
C LYS A 19 2.67 -5.15 -39.16
N ARG A 20 1.52 -5.43 -39.77
CA ARG A 20 0.59 -6.49 -39.34
C ARG A 20 1.20 -7.87 -39.47
N ALA A 21 1.79 -8.19 -40.62
CA ALA A 21 2.46 -9.48 -40.83
C ALA A 21 3.59 -9.71 -39.82
N LEU A 22 4.40 -8.67 -39.53
CA LEU A 22 5.46 -8.74 -38.53
C LEU A 22 4.91 -8.94 -37.12
N LEU A 23 3.85 -8.21 -36.73
CA LEU A 23 3.18 -8.38 -35.45
C LEU A 23 2.71 -9.83 -35.26
N ILE A 24 1.98 -10.37 -36.24
CA ILE A 24 1.45 -11.74 -36.22
C ILE A 24 2.61 -12.76 -36.20
N HIS A 25 3.68 -12.52 -36.95
CA HIS A 25 4.85 -13.39 -36.93
C HIS A 25 5.54 -13.43 -35.55
N CYS A 26 5.76 -12.26 -34.94
CA CYS A 26 6.42 -12.13 -33.65
C CYS A 26 5.63 -12.72 -32.47
N LEU A 27 4.33 -12.95 -32.61
CA LEU A 27 3.51 -13.64 -31.61
C LEU A 27 3.83 -15.14 -31.46
N GLY A 28 4.54 -15.73 -32.43
CA GLY A 28 4.83 -17.17 -32.45
C GLY A 28 3.60 -18.04 -32.74
N ALA A 29 3.80 -19.35 -32.81
CA ALA A 29 2.77 -20.30 -33.27
C ALA A 29 1.48 -20.28 -32.42
N GLU A 30 1.63 -20.18 -31.09
CA GLU A 30 0.49 -20.07 -30.16
C GLU A 30 -0.27 -18.76 -30.33
N GLY A 31 0.45 -17.63 -30.41
CA GLY A 31 -0.19 -16.33 -30.55
C GLY A 31 -0.80 -16.10 -31.93
N GLN A 32 -0.27 -16.71 -33.00
CA GLN A 32 -0.92 -16.74 -34.32
C GLN A 32 -2.25 -17.49 -34.28
N ARG A 33 -2.29 -18.67 -33.65
CA ARG A 33 -3.53 -19.43 -33.46
C ARG A 33 -4.60 -18.63 -32.73
N LEU A 34 -4.21 -17.96 -31.64
CA LEU A 34 -5.10 -17.08 -30.89
C LEU A 34 -5.58 -15.91 -31.75
N PHE A 35 -4.67 -15.23 -32.46
CA PHE A 35 -5.01 -14.12 -33.34
C PHE A 35 -6.07 -14.50 -34.37
N TYR A 36 -5.85 -15.59 -35.12
CA TYR A 36 -6.82 -16.02 -36.14
C TYR A 36 -8.16 -16.44 -35.51
N THR A 37 -8.15 -17.07 -34.34
CA THR A 37 -9.38 -17.40 -33.61
C THR A 37 -10.20 -16.16 -33.25
N LEU A 38 -9.54 -15.07 -32.84
CA LEU A 38 -10.19 -13.82 -32.46
C LEU A 38 -10.76 -13.07 -33.68
N THR A 39 -10.02 -13.07 -34.80
CA THR A 39 -10.39 -12.33 -36.02
C THR A 39 -11.37 -13.06 -36.93
N VAL A 40 -11.61 -14.36 -36.74
CA VAL A 40 -12.64 -15.11 -37.51
C VAL A 40 -14.05 -14.56 -37.24
N SER A 41 -14.25 -13.88 -36.12
CA SER A 41 -15.53 -13.34 -35.67
C SER A 41 -15.88 -11.96 -36.23
N ASP A 42 -14.91 -11.20 -36.74
CA ASP A 42 -15.12 -9.79 -37.08
C ASP A 42 -14.61 -9.48 -38.48
N GLN A 43 -15.51 -9.05 -39.38
CA GLN A 43 -15.21 -8.59 -40.75
C GLN A 43 -14.55 -7.19 -40.74
N GLY A 44 -13.79 -6.88 -39.69
CA GLY A 44 -13.20 -5.57 -39.47
C GLY A 44 -11.89 -5.39 -40.22
N ASP A 45 -11.76 -4.23 -40.87
CA ASP A 45 -10.62 -3.77 -41.67
C ASP A 45 -9.26 -4.43 -41.37
N ASP A 46 -8.60 -4.87 -42.44
CA ASP A 46 -7.32 -5.62 -42.50
C ASP A 46 -6.07 -4.78 -42.07
N THR A 47 -6.29 -3.81 -41.20
CA THR A 47 -5.31 -2.83 -40.75
C THR A 47 -4.49 -3.34 -39.57
N TYR A 48 -3.25 -2.83 -39.47
CA TYR A 48 -2.39 -3.04 -38.32
C TYR A 48 -3.03 -2.57 -37.00
N ALA A 49 -3.80 -1.48 -37.03
CA ALA A 49 -4.45 -0.92 -35.85
C ALA A 49 -5.53 -1.86 -35.28
N SER A 50 -6.38 -2.42 -36.14
CA SER A 50 -7.39 -3.41 -35.76
C SER A 50 -6.74 -4.65 -35.14
N ALA A 51 -5.72 -5.20 -35.82
CA ALA A 51 -4.99 -6.36 -35.32
C ALA A 51 -4.37 -6.12 -33.95
N LEU A 52 -3.74 -4.96 -33.75
CA LEU A 52 -3.15 -4.57 -32.46
C LEU A 52 -4.21 -4.39 -31.37
N SER A 53 -5.38 -3.85 -31.71
CA SER A 53 -6.49 -3.67 -30.76
C SER A 53 -7.03 -5.01 -30.29
N ALA A 54 -7.32 -5.94 -31.21
CA ALA A 54 -7.83 -7.27 -30.88
C ALA A 54 -6.86 -8.07 -30.00
N ILE A 55 -5.56 -8.01 -30.31
CA ILE A 55 -4.51 -8.64 -29.49
C ILE A 55 -4.47 -7.98 -28.10
N ARG A 56 -4.50 -6.66 -28.03
CA ARG A 56 -4.49 -5.93 -26.74
C ARG A 56 -5.70 -6.30 -25.90
N GLU A 57 -6.90 -6.26 -26.45
CA GLU A 57 -8.12 -6.59 -25.71
C GLU A 57 -8.10 -8.02 -25.16
N PHE A 58 -7.54 -8.96 -25.93
CA PHE A 58 -7.42 -10.35 -25.49
C PHE A 58 -6.40 -10.54 -24.35
N PHE A 59 -5.26 -9.84 -24.43
CA PHE A 59 -4.18 -9.99 -23.45
C PHE A 59 -4.25 -9.01 -22.28
N VAL A 60 -5.11 -7.98 -22.35
CA VAL A 60 -5.44 -7.16 -21.19
C VAL A 60 -6.15 -8.09 -20.20
N PRO A 61 -5.56 -8.37 -19.02
CA PRO A 61 -6.24 -9.14 -18.01
C PRO A 61 -7.54 -8.40 -17.67
N LYS A 62 -8.68 -9.08 -17.89
CA LYS A 62 -9.98 -8.54 -17.48
C LYS A 62 -9.99 -8.50 -15.96
N VAL A 63 -9.63 -7.35 -15.40
CA VAL A 63 -9.69 -7.09 -13.97
C VAL A 63 -11.15 -7.22 -13.57
N ASN A 64 -11.45 -8.16 -12.68
CA ASN A 64 -12.78 -8.27 -12.12
C ASN A 64 -12.92 -7.16 -11.07
N VAL A 65 -13.42 -6.00 -11.51
CA VAL A 65 -13.62 -4.80 -10.68
C VAL A 65 -14.40 -5.12 -9.40
N VAL A 66 -15.39 -6.02 -9.47
CA VAL A 66 -16.16 -6.44 -8.28
C VAL A 66 -15.27 -7.18 -7.28
N ALA A 67 -14.39 -8.07 -7.76
CA ALA A 67 -13.44 -8.76 -6.91
C ALA A 67 -12.39 -7.79 -6.31
N GLU A 68 -11.89 -6.83 -7.08
CA GLU A 68 -10.95 -5.83 -6.57
C GLU A 68 -11.60 -4.94 -5.51
N ARG A 69 -12.82 -4.46 -5.76
CA ARG A 69 -13.59 -3.69 -4.77
C ARG A 69 -13.85 -4.51 -3.51
N TYR A 70 -14.15 -5.80 -3.65
CA TYR A 70 -14.27 -6.69 -2.49
C TYR A 70 -12.97 -6.76 -1.69
N ARG A 71 -11.81 -6.95 -2.35
CA ARG A 71 -10.50 -6.95 -1.67
C ARG A 71 -10.20 -5.63 -0.98
N PHE A 72 -10.49 -4.50 -1.64
CA PHE A 72 -10.37 -3.17 -1.06
C PHE A 72 -11.20 -3.04 0.22
N ARG A 73 -12.48 -3.46 0.20
CA ARG A 73 -13.37 -3.37 1.36
C ARG A 73 -12.97 -4.30 2.51
N GLN A 74 -12.37 -5.45 2.21
CA GLN A 74 -11.85 -6.37 3.23
C GLN A 74 -10.55 -5.89 3.87
N ARG A 75 -9.83 -4.96 3.25
CA ARG A 75 -8.57 -4.48 3.78
C ARG A 75 -8.81 -3.65 5.05
N SER A 76 -8.32 -4.14 6.19
CA SER A 76 -8.33 -3.46 7.49
C SER A 76 -6.93 -3.14 7.98
N GLN A 77 -6.75 -2.06 8.73
CA GLN A 77 -5.45 -1.64 9.24
C GLN A 77 -4.84 -2.74 10.12
N ARG A 78 -3.61 -3.19 9.79
CA ARG A 78 -2.92 -4.25 10.51
C ARG A 78 -2.47 -3.75 11.89
N ALA A 79 -2.22 -4.68 12.81
CA ALA A 79 -1.63 -4.33 14.10
C ALA A 79 -0.22 -3.73 13.89
N GLY A 80 0.03 -2.57 14.48
CA GLY A 80 1.31 -1.86 14.35
C GLY A 80 1.54 -1.13 13.02
N GLU A 81 0.61 -1.22 12.07
CA GLU A 81 0.67 -0.48 10.81
C GLU A 81 0.30 0.99 11.05
N THR A 82 1.14 1.91 10.56
CA THR A 82 0.87 3.36 10.67
C THR A 82 -0.23 3.77 9.71
N THR A 83 -0.87 4.91 9.97
CA THR A 83 -1.90 5.45 9.06
C THR A 83 -1.35 5.67 7.65
N ASP A 84 -0.12 6.16 7.53
CA ASP A 84 0.51 6.41 6.23
C ASP A 84 0.74 5.11 5.43
N GLN A 85 1.20 4.05 6.09
CA GLN A 85 1.35 2.72 5.48
C GLN A 85 0.01 2.15 5.04
N TYR A 86 -1.01 2.29 5.89
CA TYR A 86 -2.34 1.79 5.61
C TYR A 86 -2.97 2.50 4.40
N VAL A 87 -2.88 3.83 4.34
CA VAL A 87 -3.40 4.62 3.22
C VAL A 87 -2.64 4.33 1.91
N ALA A 88 -1.32 4.12 1.98
CA ALA A 88 -0.55 3.68 0.81
C ALA A 88 -1.06 2.33 0.27
N ALA A 89 -1.27 1.35 1.14
CA ALA A 89 -1.84 0.06 0.75
C ALA A 89 -3.27 0.16 0.19
N LEU A 90 -4.08 1.09 0.71
CA LEU A 90 -5.41 1.35 0.16
C LEU A 90 -5.35 1.97 -1.24
N ARG A 91 -4.39 2.86 -1.51
CA ARG A 91 -4.17 3.44 -2.86
C ARG A 91 -3.76 2.38 -3.87
N GLU A 92 -2.89 1.45 -3.47
CA GLU A 92 -2.48 0.34 -4.32
C GLU A 92 -3.68 -0.54 -4.73
N LEU A 93 -4.57 -0.84 -3.78
CA LEU A 93 -5.79 -1.61 -4.07
C LEU A 93 -6.82 -0.80 -4.87
N ALA A 94 -6.92 0.50 -4.63
CA ALA A 94 -7.87 1.37 -5.32
C ALA A 94 -7.56 1.52 -6.82
N ALA A 95 -6.29 1.39 -7.22
CA ALA A 95 -5.84 1.55 -8.61
C ALA A 95 -6.54 0.61 -9.61
N THR A 96 -7.01 -0.56 -9.16
CA THR A 96 -7.72 -1.56 -9.98
C THR A 96 -9.23 -1.60 -9.72
N CYS A 97 -9.74 -0.73 -8.84
CA CYS A 97 -11.15 -0.71 -8.43
C CYS A 97 -12.06 0.19 -9.31
N GLU A 98 -11.48 0.94 -10.24
CA GLU A 98 -12.21 1.88 -11.11
C GLU A 98 -13.12 2.85 -10.31
N PHE A 99 -12.58 3.47 -9.25
CA PHE A 99 -13.34 4.46 -8.47
C PHE A 99 -13.44 5.83 -9.15
N GLY A 100 -12.55 6.13 -10.10
CA GLY A 100 -12.53 7.40 -10.82
C GLY A 100 -12.37 8.59 -9.86
N ALA A 101 -13.21 9.61 -10.01
CA ALA A 101 -13.17 10.81 -9.19
C ALA A 101 -13.44 10.55 -7.69
N MET A 102 -14.04 9.41 -7.33
CA MET A 102 -14.39 9.07 -5.95
C MET A 102 -13.27 8.32 -5.22
N GLU A 103 -12.10 8.10 -5.83
CA GLU A 103 -11.02 7.32 -5.20
C GLU A 103 -10.67 7.81 -3.79
N ASP A 104 -10.44 9.11 -3.63
CA ASP A 104 -10.08 9.69 -2.34
C ASP A 104 -11.22 9.58 -1.31
N GLU A 105 -12.48 9.66 -1.75
CA GLU A 105 -13.65 9.44 -0.88
C GLU A 105 -13.74 7.99 -0.42
N MET A 106 -13.51 7.03 -1.31
CA MET A 106 -13.52 5.60 -0.96
C MET A 106 -12.40 5.25 0.01
N ILE A 107 -11.20 5.82 -0.17
CA ILE A 107 -10.08 5.63 0.76
C ILE A 107 -10.38 6.27 2.12
N ARG A 108 -10.95 7.48 2.14
CA ARG A 108 -11.37 8.15 3.37
C ARG A 108 -12.37 7.29 4.15
N ASP A 109 -13.41 6.80 3.48
CA ASP A 109 -14.46 6.01 4.13
C ASP A 109 -13.88 4.69 4.67
N GLN A 110 -13.02 4.03 3.91
CA GLN A 110 -12.32 2.81 4.32
C GLN A 110 -11.35 3.05 5.50
N LEU A 111 -10.71 4.22 5.56
CA LEU A 111 -9.86 4.63 6.68
C LEU A 111 -10.69 4.76 7.97
N VAL A 112 -11.83 5.46 7.91
CA VAL A 112 -12.72 5.64 9.06
C VAL A 112 -13.31 4.31 9.53
N GLU A 113 -13.75 3.47 8.59
CA GLU A 113 -14.39 2.19 8.91
C GLU A 113 -13.39 1.20 9.53
N LYS A 114 -12.25 0.98 8.89
CA LYS A 114 -11.32 -0.13 9.22
C LYS A 114 -10.01 0.28 9.90
N THR A 115 -9.90 1.49 10.44
CA THR A 115 -8.78 1.83 11.33
C THR A 115 -8.77 0.97 12.60
N ASN A 116 -7.58 0.64 13.10
CA ASN A 116 -7.40 -0.10 14.35
C ASN A 116 -7.56 0.79 15.60
N SER A 117 -7.58 2.11 15.44
CA SER A 117 -7.62 3.08 16.55
C SER A 117 -9.01 3.67 16.71
N SER A 118 -9.70 3.34 17.81
CA SER A 118 -11.00 3.94 18.15
C SER A 118 -10.90 5.46 18.28
N ARG A 119 -9.82 5.97 18.87
CA ARG A 119 -9.56 7.41 19.02
C ARG A 119 -9.46 8.13 17.68
N ILE A 120 -8.80 7.52 16.68
CA ILE A 120 -8.75 8.09 15.33
C ILE A 120 -10.16 8.08 14.72
N ARG A 121 -10.86 6.94 14.77
CA ARG A 121 -12.23 6.83 14.25
C ARG A 121 -13.17 7.88 14.83
N GLU A 122 -13.23 7.99 16.15
CA GLU A 122 -14.06 8.96 16.86
C GLU A 122 -13.73 10.39 16.46
N ARG A 123 -12.43 10.73 16.40
CA ARG A 123 -12.03 12.08 16.01
C ARG A 123 -12.40 12.41 14.57
N LEU A 124 -12.24 11.46 13.64
CA LEU A 124 -12.58 11.66 12.23
C LEU A 124 -14.10 11.86 12.05
N LEU A 125 -14.94 11.13 12.78
CA LEU A 125 -16.40 11.27 12.71
C LEU A 125 -16.92 12.64 13.21
N LEU A 126 -16.11 13.38 13.99
CA LEU A 126 -16.45 14.73 14.45
C LEU A 126 -16.07 15.83 13.44
N GLU A 127 -15.26 15.53 12.43
CA GLU A 127 -14.81 16.51 11.45
C GLU A 127 -15.85 16.65 10.33
N VAL A 128 -16.44 17.84 10.19
CA VAL A 128 -17.38 18.17 9.11
C VAL A 128 -16.99 19.53 8.51
N PRO A 129 -16.62 19.62 7.21
CA PRO A 129 -16.39 18.53 6.25
C PRO A 129 -15.08 17.75 6.52
N LEU A 130 -15.02 16.53 5.98
CA LEU A 130 -13.85 15.65 6.04
C LEU A 130 -13.43 15.17 4.63
N ASP A 131 -12.24 15.62 4.22
CA ASP A 131 -11.55 15.14 3.03
C ASP A 131 -10.40 14.20 3.41
N LEU A 132 -9.93 13.37 2.49
CA LEU A 132 -8.87 12.40 2.75
C LEU A 132 -7.59 13.05 3.31
N LYS A 133 -7.16 14.19 2.74
CA LYS A 133 -5.97 14.92 3.21
C LYS A 133 -6.09 15.33 4.69
N LYS A 134 -7.27 15.80 5.08
CA LYS A 134 -7.57 16.18 6.47
C LYS A 134 -7.61 14.95 7.37
N ALA A 135 -8.24 13.87 6.91
CA ALA A 135 -8.31 12.61 7.64
C ALA A 135 -6.91 12.05 7.99
N VAL A 136 -6.01 12.00 6.99
CA VAL A 136 -4.62 11.55 7.18
C VAL A 136 -3.88 12.45 8.16
N THR A 137 -4.06 13.77 8.05
CA THR A 137 -3.38 14.73 8.93
C THR A 137 -3.81 14.54 10.39
N VAL A 138 -5.11 14.44 10.65
CA VAL A 138 -5.67 14.25 12.00
C VAL A 138 -5.22 12.90 12.57
N ALA A 139 -5.28 11.83 11.79
CA ALA A 139 -4.84 10.51 12.20
C ALA A 139 -3.34 10.49 12.57
N ARG A 140 -2.48 11.10 11.74
CA ARG A 140 -1.05 11.25 12.03
C ARG A 140 -0.79 12.05 13.29
N GLN A 141 -1.50 13.16 13.51
CA GLN A 141 -1.39 13.95 14.74
C GLN A 141 -1.72 13.13 15.98
N ILE A 142 -2.76 12.29 15.93
CA ILE A 142 -3.14 11.40 17.04
C ILE A 142 -2.06 10.33 17.28
N GLU A 143 -1.51 9.73 16.23
CA GLU A 143 -0.42 8.75 16.33
C GLU A 143 0.80 9.36 17.01
N THR A 144 1.25 10.53 16.54
CA THR A 144 2.38 11.27 17.11
C THR A 144 2.12 11.65 18.56
N ALA A 145 0.98 12.28 18.87
CA ALA A 145 0.64 12.68 20.23
C ALA A 145 0.56 11.47 21.19
N THR A 146 0.09 10.32 20.70
CA THR A 146 0.04 9.08 21.49
C THR A 146 1.44 8.52 21.74
N ALA A 147 2.33 8.57 20.76
CA ALA A 147 3.73 8.16 20.91
C ALA A 147 4.48 9.06 21.90
N GLU A 148 4.34 10.37 21.76
CA GLU A 148 4.95 11.36 22.67
C GLU A 148 4.42 11.22 24.10
N ALA A 149 3.10 11.08 24.28
CA ALA A 149 2.51 10.87 25.61
C ALA A 149 3.03 9.59 26.29
N LYS A 150 3.19 8.50 25.53
CA LYS A 150 3.80 7.26 26.04
C LYS A 150 5.26 7.48 26.45
N ALA A 151 6.04 8.22 25.66
CA ALA A 151 7.43 8.53 25.98
C ALA A 151 7.56 9.40 27.24
N MET A 152 6.66 10.38 27.42
CA MET A 152 6.61 11.22 28.63
C MET A 152 6.35 10.40 29.89
N ILE A 153 5.43 9.43 29.85
CA ILE A 153 5.14 8.55 31.00
C ILE A 153 6.32 7.60 31.28
N ALA A 154 6.94 7.04 30.23
CA ALA A 154 8.08 6.13 30.38
C ALA A 154 9.28 6.79 31.09
N TYR A 155 9.50 8.09 30.89
CA TYR A 155 10.57 8.84 31.56
C TYR A 155 10.33 9.10 33.06
N VAL A 156 9.09 8.97 33.54
CA VAL A 156 8.74 9.22 34.95
C VAL A 156 9.03 8.00 35.85
N GLN A 157 9.29 6.82 35.28
CA GLN A 157 9.70 5.63 36.04
C GLN A 157 11.24 5.49 36.09
N CYS A 158 11.90 6.41 36.77
CA CYS A 158 13.23 6.17 37.32
C CYS A 158 13.10 5.78 38.80
N PRO A 159 13.35 4.52 39.20
CA PRO A 159 13.15 4.03 40.57
C PRO A 159 14.22 4.49 41.59
N TYR A 160 15.10 5.43 41.23
CA TYR A 160 16.22 5.87 42.07
C TYR A 160 15.92 7.08 42.96
N TYR A 161 14.77 7.10 43.63
CA TYR A 161 14.62 7.86 44.88
C TYR A 161 13.78 7.10 45.92
N ARG A 162 14.45 6.19 46.62
CA ARG A 162 14.24 6.04 48.07
C ARG A 162 15.61 5.99 48.75
N CYS A 163 16.29 7.13 48.76
CA CYS A 163 17.51 7.31 49.53
C CYS A 163 17.17 8.14 50.79
N PRO A 164 17.09 7.52 51.98
CA PRO A 164 17.27 8.23 53.22
C PRO A 164 18.68 7.93 53.75
N PHE A 165 19.46 8.98 53.89
CA PHE A 165 20.74 8.99 54.58
C PHE A 165 20.50 8.69 56.07
N THR A 166 20.91 7.52 56.58
CA THR A 166 21.22 7.32 58.01
C THR A 166 22.38 6.34 58.13
N LEU A 167 23.44 6.80 58.81
CA LEU A 167 24.59 6.01 59.24
C LEU A 167 24.13 4.74 59.98
N ASP A 168 24.77 3.60 59.72
CA ASP A 168 24.80 2.53 60.72
C ASP A 168 26.22 1.98 60.90
N LEU A 169 26.76 2.29 62.07
CA LEU A 169 27.93 1.70 62.69
C LEU A 169 27.52 0.33 63.24
N SER A 170 27.86 -0.75 62.55
CA SER A 170 28.14 -2.02 63.25
C SER A 170 28.90 -3.00 62.38
N VAL A 171 30.22 -2.94 62.53
CA VAL A 171 31.09 -4.11 62.45
C VAL A 171 30.66 -5.08 63.55
N LYS A 172 30.20 -6.29 63.22
CA LYS A 172 30.25 -7.43 64.14
C LYS A 172 30.82 -8.66 63.44
N HIS A 173 31.99 -9.07 63.93
CA HIS A 173 32.69 -10.31 63.62
C HIS A 173 31.89 -11.57 64.00
N PRO A 174 32.22 -12.75 63.45
CA PRO A 174 31.47 -13.97 63.64
C PRO A 174 31.97 -14.76 64.85
N PHE A 175 31.08 -15.13 65.77
CA PHE A 175 31.29 -16.26 66.67
C PHE A 175 29.93 -16.83 67.09
N HIS A 176 29.66 -18.08 66.70
CA HIS A 176 28.83 -18.96 67.51
C HIS A 176 29.33 -20.40 67.40
N HIS A 177 29.99 -20.83 68.48
CA HIS A 177 30.07 -22.21 68.94
C HIS A 177 28.68 -22.86 68.94
N ARG A 178 28.57 -24.09 68.46
CA ARG A 178 27.60 -25.07 68.93
C ARG A 178 28.35 -26.31 69.40
N ASN A 179 28.12 -26.69 70.66
CA ASN A 179 28.43 -28.00 71.21
C ASN A 179 27.15 -28.60 71.81
N SER A 180 27.15 -29.93 71.86
CA SER A 180 26.25 -30.89 72.51
C SER A 180 24.96 -31.26 71.77
N VAL A 181 24.93 -32.47 71.21
CA VAL A 181 24.70 -33.73 71.97
C VAL A 181 25.72 -34.77 71.52
#